data_AF-A0A1V1SZK8-F1
#
_entry.id   AF-A0A1V1SZK8-F1
#
_cell.length_a   1.000
_cell.length_b   1.000
_cell.length_c   1.000
_cell.angle_alpha   90.00
_cell.angle_beta   90.00
_cell.angle_gamma   90.00
#
_symmetry.space_group_name_H-M   'P 1'
#
loop_
_entity.id
_entity.type
_entity.pdbx_description
1 polymer ?
#
loop_
_entity_poly.entity_id
_entity_poly.type
_entity_poly.pdbx_seq_one_letter_code
_entity_poly.pdbx_strand_id
1 'polypeptide(L)'
;MTTIWDDAGAIPPALTTEKLAQYAKGNPGIINDLDPRTGLTPLAAAIRAGNASTVKLLLDNNADPDKKTRDGLVPMYLAANAASTGQRPRIVQLLLGKYPKTFDEAGPASVRNETPLMAAVRKKDSRVIKLLVEQGASKTKKNADGKTAQELANEFTPAGLDVAKALQIAASKGRGGVTTYVDEWVLEVLAHFNIWSPLGDIFDSATRSYYDIALYAPLPDDVAEPQTAADFKKNLQNAVKRGGLERFFPSDDPYLQQVADKAFQLKNDPKNLLNSPRQVDGLAKLALYQPILYCDDSWSMWVEEDQKGKGERWKAQVELVKRISNITTRAVPDNRGCHLRFINKDTPKYDNLNKDQIADIMNKFPRNDGWTPIGTMLRKHVLDPLIYPEVNGNTVKRPWLVLITTDGYPTKESAMEGAPAAPRDENQNEDPDRFRKEIRRIGKELEKAGYRQDVVRFSISQIGKKISYTDDEEKVKLFLDGLESDPDIQDVLYRTAEIMDAKYDALKQNEKNLEVFLLTTLLSPLQSLLN
;
A
#
# COMPACT_ATOMS: atom_id res chain seq x y z
N MET A 1 24.13 -34.90 11.55
CA MET A 1 23.07 -33.97 12.00
C MET A 1 22.82 -32.98 10.89
N THR A 2 21.57 -32.80 10.48
CA THR A 2 21.18 -31.76 9.51
C THR A 2 21.32 -30.39 10.18
N THR A 3 22.17 -29.52 9.64
CA THR A 3 22.41 -28.16 10.14
C THR A 3 21.85 -27.14 9.16
N ILE A 4 21.28 -26.04 9.68
CA ILE A 4 20.84 -24.89 8.86
C ILE A 4 22.03 -24.08 8.34
N TRP A 5 23.21 -24.28 8.93
CA TRP A 5 24.45 -23.58 8.60
C TRP A 5 25.27 -24.33 7.57
N ASP A 6 25.92 -23.61 6.66
CA ASP A 6 26.98 -24.16 5.83
C ASP A 6 28.31 -24.32 6.61
N ASP A 7 29.32 -24.86 5.93
CA ASP A 7 30.65 -25.10 6.49
C ASP A 7 31.36 -23.81 6.95
N ALA A 8 30.95 -22.65 6.44
CA ALA A 8 31.45 -21.34 6.83
C ALA A 8 30.64 -20.66 7.96
N GLY A 9 29.52 -21.25 8.40
CA GLY A 9 28.64 -20.62 9.39
C GLY A 9 27.72 -19.54 8.80
N ALA A 10 27.52 -19.56 7.50
CA ALA A 10 26.51 -18.75 6.82
C ALA A 10 25.24 -19.55 6.58
N ILE A 11 24.16 -18.83 6.25
CA ILE A 11 22.91 -19.44 5.82
C ILE A 11 22.99 -19.73 4.32
N PRO A 12 22.64 -20.95 3.87
CA PRO A 12 22.66 -21.30 2.46
C PRO A 12 21.86 -20.29 1.63
N PRO A 13 22.39 -19.81 0.49
CA PRO A 13 21.73 -18.78 -0.33
C PRO A 13 20.38 -19.22 -0.89
N ALA A 14 20.12 -20.53 -1.00
CA ALA A 14 18.87 -21.12 -1.49
C ALA A 14 18.12 -21.89 -0.38
N LEU A 15 17.89 -21.22 0.76
CA LEU A 15 17.01 -21.72 1.82
C LEU A 15 15.54 -21.65 1.37
N THR A 16 14.82 -22.77 1.43
CA THR A 16 13.38 -22.87 1.12
C THR A 16 12.60 -23.32 2.35
N THR A 17 11.27 -23.20 2.34
CA THR A 17 10.39 -23.65 3.42
C THR A 17 10.57 -25.16 3.69
N GLU A 18 10.72 -25.98 2.64
CA GLU A 18 10.90 -27.42 2.76
C GLU A 18 12.24 -27.76 3.43
N LYS A 19 13.32 -27.09 3.03
CA LYS A 19 14.64 -27.27 3.66
C LYS A 19 14.62 -26.83 5.11
N LEU A 20 13.97 -25.71 5.41
CA LEU A 20 13.83 -25.20 6.77
C LEU A 20 13.04 -26.19 7.65
N ALA A 21 11.94 -26.74 7.14
CA ALA A 21 11.18 -27.79 7.83
C ALA A 21 11.99 -29.08 8.03
N GLN A 22 12.84 -29.43 7.05
CA GLN A 22 13.76 -30.57 7.16
C GLN A 22 14.82 -30.34 8.25
N TYR A 23 15.39 -29.13 8.36
CA TYR A 23 16.34 -28.78 9.41
C TYR A 23 15.69 -28.76 10.80
N ALA A 24 14.44 -28.30 10.89
CA ALA A 24 13.68 -28.29 12.14
C ALA A 24 13.30 -29.72 12.62
N LYS A 25 13.35 -30.73 11.74
CA LYS A 25 13.04 -32.12 12.06
C LYS A 25 14.08 -32.70 13.03
N GLY A 26 13.74 -32.68 14.32
CA GLY A 26 14.60 -33.15 15.41
C GLY A 26 15.27 -32.03 16.22
N ASN A 27 15.22 -30.78 15.75
CA ASN A 27 15.53 -29.59 16.55
C ASN A 27 14.60 -28.42 16.15
N PRO A 28 13.41 -28.32 16.75
CA PRO A 28 12.47 -27.23 16.46
C PRO A 28 13.02 -25.82 16.78
N GLY A 29 14.04 -25.71 17.65
CA GLY A 29 14.66 -24.44 18.04
C GLY A 29 15.71 -23.91 17.06
N ILE A 30 16.09 -24.69 16.04
CA ILE A 30 17.23 -24.40 15.16
C ILE A 30 17.15 -23.04 14.45
N ILE A 31 15.94 -22.52 14.25
CA ILE A 31 15.71 -21.22 13.60
C ILE A 31 16.17 -20.02 14.46
N ASN A 32 16.29 -20.21 15.77
CA ASN A 32 16.69 -19.18 16.75
C ASN A 32 17.99 -19.53 17.50
N ASP A 33 18.55 -20.71 17.24
CA ASP A 33 19.81 -21.15 17.83
C ASP A 33 20.97 -20.28 17.35
N LEU A 34 21.94 -20.06 18.24
CA LEU A 34 23.19 -19.40 17.88
C LEU A 34 24.13 -20.41 17.24
N ASP A 35 24.69 -20.08 16.07
CA ASP A 35 25.80 -20.84 15.51
C ASP A 35 26.98 -20.81 16.49
N PRO A 36 27.53 -21.95 16.93
CA PRO A 36 28.61 -21.97 17.92
C PRO A 36 29.88 -21.26 17.47
N ARG A 37 30.13 -21.21 16.16
CA ARG A 37 31.36 -20.62 15.57
C ARG A 37 31.25 -19.10 15.55
N THR A 38 30.19 -18.59 14.92
CA THR A 38 29.99 -17.16 14.64
C THR A 38 29.21 -16.43 15.73
N GLY A 39 28.41 -17.13 16.52
CA GLY A 39 27.51 -16.54 17.52
C GLY A 39 26.31 -15.80 16.92
N LEU A 40 25.97 -16.05 15.66
CA LEU A 40 24.82 -15.46 14.97
C LEU A 40 23.59 -16.36 15.06
N THR A 41 22.40 -15.77 15.10
CA THR A 41 21.16 -16.49 14.75
C THR A 41 21.05 -16.62 13.23
N PRO A 42 20.27 -17.57 12.70
CA PRO A 42 20.00 -17.66 11.26
C PRO A 42 19.51 -16.34 10.67
N LEU A 43 18.63 -15.66 11.40
CA LEU A 43 18.13 -14.33 11.04
C LEU A 43 19.27 -13.30 10.97
N ALA A 44 20.13 -13.24 11.98
CA ALA A 44 21.28 -12.31 12.01
C ALA A 44 22.27 -12.57 10.87
N ALA A 45 22.51 -13.83 10.52
CA ALA A 45 23.36 -14.20 9.39
C ALA A 45 22.74 -13.78 8.05
N ALA A 46 21.44 -14.01 7.84
CA ALA A 46 20.73 -13.55 6.64
C ALA A 46 20.72 -12.01 6.50
N ILE A 47 20.55 -11.29 7.62
CA ILE A 47 20.65 -9.82 7.67
C ILE A 47 22.05 -9.35 7.26
N ARG A 48 23.10 -9.94 7.82
CA ARG A 48 24.49 -9.60 7.49
C ARG A 48 24.82 -9.86 6.02
N ALA A 49 24.24 -10.90 5.44
CA ALA A 49 24.38 -11.23 4.02
C ALA A 49 23.57 -10.28 3.10
N GLY A 50 22.66 -9.47 3.65
CA GLY A 50 21.79 -8.59 2.88
C GLY A 50 20.73 -9.34 2.07
N ASN A 51 20.40 -10.58 2.45
CA ASN A 51 19.45 -11.43 1.73
C ASN A 51 18.03 -11.24 2.29
N ALA A 52 17.30 -10.26 1.75
CA ALA A 52 15.95 -9.93 2.18
C ALA A 52 14.95 -11.09 2.04
N SER A 53 15.10 -11.93 1.02
CA SER A 53 14.25 -13.11 0.79
C SER A 53 14.41 -14.14 1.89
N THR A 54 15.65 -14.45 2.28
CA THR A 54 15.93 -15.36 3.40
C THR A 54 15.50 -14.76 4.75
N VAL A 55 15.68 -13.45 4.95
CA VAL A 55 15.15 -12.74 6.13
C VAL A 55 13.63 -12.90 6.23
N LYS A 56 12.90 -12.63 5.14
CA LYS A 56 11.44 -12.80 5.10
C LYS A 56 11.03 -14.24 5.40
N LEU A 57 11.66 -15.21 4.75
CA LEU A 57 11.39 -16.63 4.96
C LEU A 57 11.55 -17.04 6.43
N LEU A 58 12.65 -16.61 7.06
CA LEU A 58 12.92 -16.91 8.47
C LEU A 58 11.88 -16.27 9.39
N LEU A 59 11.55 -14.99 9.17
CA LEU A 59 10.55 -14.27 9.96
C LEU A 59 9.13 -14.84 9.77
N ASP A 60 8.77 -15.31 8.58
CA ASP A 60 7.50 -15.98 8.31
C ASP A 60 7.41 -17.37 8.93
N ASN A 61 8.54 -17.95 9.32
CA ASN A 61 8.65 -19.25 10.00
C ASN A 61 9.04 -19.12 11.49
N ASN A 62 8.70 -17.99 12.12
CA ASN A 62 8.89 -17.73 13.55
C ASN A 62 10.34 -17.57 14.03
N ALA A 63 11.23 -17.05 13.18
CA ALA A 63 12.49 -16.49 13.67
C ALA A 63 12.20 -15.27 14.55
N ASP A 64 12.84 -15.22 15.72
CA ASP A 64 12.64 -14.17 16.72
C ASP A 64 13.37 -12.88 16.29
N PRO A 65 12.64 -11.78 16.00
CA PRO A 65 13.23 -10.52 15.56
C PRO A 65 13.95 -9.76 16.68
N ASP A 66 13.83 -10.20 17.94
CA ASP A 66 14.48 -9.63 19.12
C ASP A 66 15.68 -10.48 19.60
N LYS A 67 15.91 -11.66 19.02
CA LYS A 67 16.99 -12.56 19.45
C LYS A 67 18.36 -11.98 19.15
N LYS A 68 19.08 -11.62 20.22
CA LYS A 68 20.43 -11.07 20.15
C LYS A 68 21.46 -12.10 19.72
N THR A 69 22.49 -11.64 19.02
CA THR A 69 23.70 -12.42 18.78
C THR A 69 24.47 -12.66 20.09
N ARG A 70 25.46 -13.55 20.07
CA ARG A 70 26.37 -13.78 21.21
C ARG A 70 27.03 -12.49 21.71
N ASP A 71 27.32 -11.56 20.81
CA ASP A 71 27.94 -10.28 21.14
C ASP A 71 26.93 -9.24 21.66
N GLY A 72 25.65 -9.60 21.78
CA GLY A 72 24.60 -8.72 22.29
C GLY A 72 24.00 -7.78 21.23
N LEU A 73 24.27 -8.00 19.94
CA LEU A 73 23.69 -7.18 18.88
C LEU A 73 22.25 -7.61 18.60
N VAL A 74 21.33 -6.64 18.62
CA VAL A 74 19.93 -6.85 18.21
C VAL A 74 19.82 -6.91 16.68
N PRO A 75 18.90 -7.72 16.12
CA PRO A 75 18.72 -7.83 14.68
C PRO A 75 18.48 -6.49 13.97
N MET A 76 17.75 -5.56 14.59
CA MET A 76 17.50 -4.23 14.03
C MET A 76 18.79 -3.41 13.84
N TYR A 77 19.73 -3.49 14.80
CA TYR A 77 21.03 -2.82 14.69
C TYR A 77 21.84 -3.42 13.54
N LEU A 78 21.85 -4.75 13.41
CA LEU A 78 22.53 -5.43 12.30
C LEU A 78 21.96 -5.01 10.95
N ALA A 79 20.64 -4.88 10.84
CA ALA A 79 19.98 -4.43 9.62
C ALA A 79 20.34 -2.98 9.28
N ALA A 80 20.25 -2.06 10.24
CA ALA A 80 20.64 -0.67 10.04
C ALA A 80 22.14 -0.50 9.71
N ASN A 81 22.99 -1.39 10.21
CA ASN A 81 24.45 -1.36 10.00
C ASN A 81 24.93 -2.25 8.83
N ALA A 82 24.04 -2.98 8.15
CA ALA A 82 24.42 -3.91 7.09
C ALA A 82 25.11 -3.21 5.92
N ALA A 83 25.87 -3.95 5.10
CA ALA A 83 26.52 -3.41 3.90
C ALA A 83 25.47 -2.86 2.91
N SER A 84 25.86 -1.88 2.08
CA SER A 84 24.94 -1.19 1.17
C SER A 84 24.64 -2.04 -0.07
N THR A 85 23.76 -3.02 0.05
CA THR A 85 23.31 -3.89 -1.05
C THR A 85 21.99 -3.41 -1.69
N GLY A 86 21.52 -2.20 -1.38
CA GLY A 86 20.19 -1.70 -1.78
C GLY A 86 19.01 -2.34 -1.02
N GLN A 87 19.21 -3.52 -0.43
CA GLN A 87 18.20 -4.29 0.31
C GLN A 87 18.03 -3.85 1.78
N ARG A 88 18.89 -2.95 2.28
CA ARG A 88 18.88 -2.50 3.69
C ARG A 88 17.52 -1.97 4.14
N PRO A 89 16.83 -1.07 3.41
CA PRO A 89 15.50 -0.60 3.81
C PRO A 89 14.46 -1.72 3.85
N ARG A 90 14.51 -2.65 2.89
CA ARG A 90 13.59 -3.81 2.85
C ARG A 90 13.78 -4.73 4.05
N ILE A 91 15.02 -4.99 4.46
CA ILE A 91 15.31 -5.81 5.65
C ILE A 91 14.82 -5.12 6.92
N VAL A 92 15.03 -3.80 7.04
CA VAL A 92 14.52 -3.01 8.17
C VAL A 92 12.99 -3.03 8.22
N GLN A 93 12.31 -2.87 7.08
CA GLN A 93 10.85 -3.00 6.97
C GLN A 93 10.36 -4.38 7.40
N LEU A 94 11.00 -5.46 6.93
CA LEU A 94 10.63 -6.83 7.29
C LEU A 94 10.74 -7.07 8.80
N LEU A 95 11.80 -6.54 9.44
CA LEU A 95 11.95 -6.63 10.89
C LEU A 95 10.90 -5.80 11.62
N LEU A 96 10.70 -4.54 11.24
CA LEU A 96 9.68 -3.66 11.84
C LEU A 96 8.27 -4.28 11.76
N GLY A 97 7.96 -4.96 10.66
CA GLY A 97 6.69 -5.65 10.46
C GLY A 97 6.44 -6.85 11.38
N LYS A 98 7.42 -7.26 12.20
CA LYS A 98 7.26 -8.24 13.29
C LYS A 98 7.26 -7.61 14.69
N TYR A 99 7.16 -6.28 14.76
CA TYR A 99 7.08 -5.47 15.99
C TYR A 99 8.15 -5.79 17.05
N PRO A 100 9.45 -5.77 16.70
CA PRO A 100 10.53 -6.07 17.63
C PRO A 100 10.53 -5.08 18.79
N LYS A 101 10.51 -5.59 20.02
CA LYS A 101 10.60 -4.76 21.23
C LYS A 101 11.94 -4.06 21.34
N THR A 102 12.96 -4.60 20.66
CA THR A 102 14.35 -4.14 20.70
C THR A 102 14.71 -3.21 19.54
N PHE A 103 13.74 -2.75 18.73
CA PHE A 103 14.00 -1.96 17.51
C PHE A 103 14.76 -0.64 17.74
N ASP A 104 14.63 -0.05 18.92
CA ASP A 104 15.34 1.17 19.34
C ASP A 104 16.34 0.89 20.48
N GLU A 105 16.66 -0.37 20.75
CA GLU A 105 17.63 -0.74 21.78
C GLU A 105 19.05 -0.36 21.36
N ALA A 106 19.82 0.23 22.27
CA ALA A 106 21.24 0.51 22.03
C ALA A 106 22.03 -0.80 21.91
N GLY A 107 23.00 -0.83 20.99
CA GLY A 107 23.94 -1.92 20.89
C GLY A 107 24.88 -2.02 22.11
N PRO A 108 25.69 -3.09 22.18
CA PRO A 108 26.72 -3.25 23.20
C PRO A 108 27.84 -2.19 23.10
N ALA A 109 28.70 -2.14 24.11
CA ALA A 109 29.86 -1.23 24.16
C ALA A 109 30.82 -1.41 22.97
N SER A 110 30.90 -2.61 22.38
CA SER A 110 31.70 -2.89 21.19
C SER A 110 31.27 -2.10 19.96
N VAL A 111 30.02 -1.60 19.94
CA VAL A 111 29.50 -0.69 18.91
C VAL A 111 29.19 0.69 19.47
N ARG A 112 29.90 1.12 20.52
CA ARG A 112 29.78 2.44 21.15
C ARG A 112 28.37 2.74 21.66
N ASN A 113 27.61 1.74 22.10
CA ASN A 113 26.23 1.91 22.54
C ASN A 113 25.35 2.64 21.50
N GLU A 114 25.65 2.52 20.21
CA GLU A 114 24.86 3.17 19.15
C GLU A 114 23.51 2.45 18.99
N THR A 115 22.43 3.21 18.81
CA THR A 115 21.10 2.68 18.45
C THR A 115 21.04 2.34 16.96
N PRO A 116 20.04 1.57 16.50
CA PRO A 116 19.83 1.33 15.08
C PRO A 116 19.67 2.63 14.27
N LEU A 117 19.04 3.65 14.85
CA LEU A 117 18.93 4.98 14.22
C LEU A 117 20.31 5.63 14.01
N MET A 118 21.20 5.54 15.02
CA MET A 118 22.57 6.06 14.90
C MET A 118 23.40 5.28 13.88
N ALA A 119 23.23 3.95 13.82
CA ALA A 119 23.85 3.13 12.79
C ALA A 119 23.39 3.54 11.37
N ALA A 120 22.09 3.79 11.18
CA ALA A 120 21.55 4.28 9.91
C ALA A 120 22.12 5.65 9.51
N VAL A 121 22.28 6.56 10.48
CA VAL A 121 22.96 7.85 10.31
C VAL A 121 24.41 7.67 9.87
N ARG A 122 25.18 6.78 10.53
CA ARG A 122 26.56 6.45 10.14
C ARG A 122 26.64 5.90 8.70
N LYS A 123 25.64 5.14 8.27
CA LYS A 123 25.52 4.62 6.89
C LYS A 123 24.99 5.64 5.89
N LYS A 124 24.56 6.82 6.33
CA LYS A 124 23.94 7.87 5.51
C LYS A 124 22.73 7.36 4.70
N ASP A 125 21.99 6.39 5.26
CA ASP A 125 20.84 5.79 4.59
C ASP A 125 19.56 6.50 5.03
N SER A 126 19.23 7.59 4.32
CA SER A 126 18.05 8.41 4.61
C SER A 126 16.76 7.60 4.68
N ARG A 127 16.61 6.55 3.85
CA ARG A 127 15.41 5.69 3.84
C ARG A 127 15.25 4.91 5.13
N VAL A 128 16.33 4.31 5.65
CA VAL A 128 16.31 3.61 6.94
C VAL A 128 16.08 4.58 8.10
N ILE A 129 16.64 5.79 8.02
CA ILE A 129 16.40 6.85 9.00
C ILE A 129 14.91 7.21 9.05
N LYS A 130 14.27 7.43 7.89
CA LYS A 130 12.83 7.71 7.81
C LYS A 130 12.03 6.59 8.51
N LEU A 131 12.25 5.34 8.10
CA LEU A 131 11.56 4.16 8.66
C LEU A 131 11.68 4.06 10.18
N LEU A 132 12.87 4.25 10.74
CA LEU A 132 13.08 4.16 12.19
C LEU A 132 12.47 5.35 12.94
N VAL A 133 12.56 6.56 12.38
CA VAL A 133 11.98 7.77 12.98
C VAL A 133 10.45 7.73 12.97
N GLU A 134 9.85 7.27 11.88
CA GLU A 134 8.40 7.04 11.75
C GLU A 134 7.91 6.05 12.79
N GLN A 135 8.70 5.02 13.11
CA GLN A 135 8.41 4.04 14.16
C GLN A 135 8.68 4.53 15.58
N GLY A 136 9.07 5.80 15.74
CA GLY A 136 9.30 6.40 17.05
C GLY A 136 10.67 6.09 17.66
N ALA A 137 11.67 5.72 16.85
CA ALA A 137 13.05 5.59 17.35
C ALA A 137 13.52 6.90 18.00
N SER A 138 14.17 6.79 19.17
CA SER A 138 14.55 7.95 19.96
C SER A 138 15.68 8.73 19.29
N LYS A 139 15.40 10.01 18.99
CA LYS A 139 16.40 10.96 18.52
C LYS A 139 17.28 11.52 19.63
N THR A 140 16.90 11.31 20.88
CA THR A 140 17.53 11.92 22.08
C THR A 140 18.42 10.96 22.87
N LYS A 141 18.36 9.65 22.59
CA LYS A 141 19.33 8.68 23.13
C LYS A 141 20.75 9.10 22.77
N LYS A 142 21.68 8.86 23.68
CA LYS A 142 23.11 9.19 23.52
C LYS A 142 23.93 7.91 23.42
N ASN A 143 24.87 7.89 22.49
CA ASN A 143 25.86 6.82 22.37
C ASN A 143 26.95 6.96 23.46
N ALA A 144 27.97 6.10 23.43
CA ALA A 144 29.09 6.13 24.38
C ALA A 144 29.91 7.43 24.32
N ASP A 145 29.90 8.15 23.20
CA ASP A 145 30.55 9.46 23.04
C ASP A 145 29.67 10.63 23.54
N GLY A 146 28.50 10.34 24.11
CA GLY A 146 27.54 11.34 24.58
C GLY A 146 26.75 12.02 23.45
N LYS A 147 26.80 11.46 22.23
CA LYS A 147 26.20 12.06 21.01
C LYS A 147 24.86 11.42 20.65
N THR A 148 23.93 12.25 20.22
CA THR A 148 22.62 11.91 19.65
C THR A 148 22.71 11.60 18.15
N ALA A 149 21.67 11.00 17.58
CA ALA A 149 21.59 10.76 16.14
C ALA A 149 21.70 12.07 15.32
N GLN A 150 21.15 13.17 15.82
CA GLN A 150 21.24 14.49 15.17
C GLN A 150 22.66 15.06 15.23
N GLU A 151 23.33 14.95 16.38
CA GLU A 151 24.72 15.42 16.51
C GLU A 151 25.66 14.59 15.61
N LEU A 152 25.44 13.28 15.51
CA LEU A 152 26.16 12.43 14.56
C LEU A 152 25.90 12.83 13.10
N ALA A 153 24.66 13.20 12.73
CA ALA A 153 24.33 13.63 11.37
C ALA A 153 25.07 14.92 10.99
N ASN A 154 25.25 15.84 11.94
CA ASN A 154 25.94 17.12 11.73
C ASN A 154 27.45 16.96 11.47
N GLU A 155 28.04 15.80 11.79
CA GLU A 155 29.46 15.52 11.50
C GLU A 155 29.73 15.25 10.02
N PHE A 156 28.69 15.01 9.21
CA PHE A 156 28.82 14.64 7.81
C PHE A 156 28.47 15.81 6.87
N THR A 157 29.45 16.56 6.37
CA THR A 157 29.21 17.57 5.30
C THR A 157 29.82 17.11 3.96
N PRO A 158 29.16 17.31 2.79
CA PRO A 158 27.83 17.89 2.56
C PRO A 158 26.68 16.86 2.49
N ALA A 159 26.97 15.55 2.54
CA ALA A 159 25.97 14.46 2.51
C ALA A 159 25.03 14.42 3.74
N GLY A 160 25.28 15.22 4.78
CA GLY A 160 24.45 15.30 5.99
C GLY A 160 23.14 16.05 5.81
N LEU A 161 22.93 16.77 4.69
CA LEU A 161 21.68 17.51 4.49
C LEU A 161 20.48 16.56 4.37
N ASP A 162 20.61 15.45 3.62
CA ASP A 162 19.52 14.48 3.45
C ASP A 162 19.29 13.63 4.71
N VAL A 163 20.37 13.32 5.44
CA VAL A 163 20.33 12.62 6.73
C VAL A 163 19.66 13.48 7.80
N ALA A 164 20.03 14.77 7.89
CA ALA A 164 19.43 15.71 8.83
C ALA A 164 17.96 15.97 8.51
N LYS A 165 17.58 16.07 7.22
CA LYS A 165 16.18 16.15 6.80
C LYS A 165 15.39 14.91 7.19
N ALA A 166 15.93 13.72 6.96
CA ALA A 166 15.27 12.47 7.35
C ALA A 166 15.06 12.37 8.87
N LEU A 167 15.98 12.91 9.68
CA LEU A 167 15.82 13.00 11.14
C LEU A 167 14.78 14.05 11.58
N GLN A 168 14.43 15.02 10.75
CA GLN A 168 13.43 16.05 11.09
C GLN A 168 11.99 15.58 10.92
N ILE A 169 11.75 14.44 10.25
CA ILE A 169 10.42 13.85 10.12
C ILE A 169 9.82 13.67 11.51
N ALA A 170 8.62 14.21 11.74
CA ALA A 170 7.91 13.97 12.99
C ALA A 170 7.57 12.47 13.05
N ALA A 171 7.80 11.83 14.20
CA ALA A 171 7.30 10.47 14.41
C ALA A 171 5.78 10.52 14.14
N SER A 172 5.32 9.76 13.16
CA SER A 172 3.89 9.60 12.96
C SER A 172 3.36 8.95 14.23
N LYS A 173 2.20 9.41 14.72
CA LYS A 173 1.53 8.74 15.86
C LYS A 173 0.91 7.39 15.46
N GLY A 174 1.34 6.79 14.35
CA GLY A 174 0.92 5.49 13.85
C GLY A 174 2.05 4.48 14.00
N ARG A 175 1.73 3.30 14.54
CA ARG A 175 2.63 2.16 14.65
C ARG A 175 2.97 1.74 13.21
N GLY A 176 4.17 2.00 12.73
CA GLY A 176 4.39 2.09 11.30
C GLY A 176 4.52 0.76 10.53
N GLY A 177 4.67 0.91 9.21
CA GLY A 177 5.70 0.29 8.35
C GLY A 177 5.60 -1.19 7.94
N VAL A 178 4.92 -1.45 6.81
CA VAL A 178 5.16 -2.49 5.77
C VAL A 178 4.78 -3.95 6.06
N THR A 179 4.10 -4.23 7.17
CA THR A 179 3.07 -5.31 7.23
C THR A 179 1.75 -4.77 7.76
N THR A 180 1.85 -3.76 8.61
CA THR A 180 0.80 -2.85 9.05
C THR A 180 0.11 -2.05 7.95
N TYR A 181 0.68 -1.83 6.77
CA TYR A 181 0.06 -0.90 5.81
C TYR A 181 -1.10 -1.50 5.00
N VAL A 182 -1.21 -2.82 4.92
CA VAL A 182 -2.42 -3.45 4.37
C VAL A 182 -3.35 -3.92 5.49
N ASP A 183 -2.77 -4.35 6.62
CA ASP A 183 -3.53 -4.81 7.77
C ASP A 183 -4.13 -3.65 8.60
N GLU A 184 -3.43 -2.57 8.91
CA GLU A 184 -4.01 -1.42 9.64
C GLU A 184 -5.01 -0.62 8.80
N TRP A 185 -4.79 -0.45 7.48
CA TRP A 185 -5.71 0.27 6.60
C TRP A 185 -7.07 -0.41 6.52
N VAL A 186 -7.05 -1.73 6.40
CA VAL A 186 -8.28 -2.52 6.37
C VAL A 186 -8.86 -2.62 7.78
N LEU A 187 -8.08 -2.97 8.81
CA LEU A 187 -8.62 -3.17 10.17
C LEU A 187 -9.18 -1.88 10.79
N GLU A 188 -8.59 -0.70 10.55
CA GLU A 188 -9.15 0.59 10.99
C GLU A 188 -10.46 0.91 10.29
N VAL A 189 -10.55 0.73 8.97
CA VAL A 189 -11.80 0.89 8.21
C VAL A 189 -12.86 -0.10 8.72
N LEU A 190 -12.49 -1.37 8.92
CA LEU A 190 -13.36 -2.41 9.45
C LEU A 190 -13.86 -2.07 10.85
N ALA A 191 -13.00 -1.54 11.72
CA ALA A 191 -13.34 -1.09 13.07
C ALA A 191 -14.22 0.16 13.07
N HIS A 192 -13.82 1.20 12.34
CA HIS A 192 -14.56 2.46 12.21
C HIS A 192 -16.00 2.19 11.76
N PHE A 193 -16.17 1.32 10.77
CA PHE A 193 -17.49 1.04 10.20
C PHE A 193 -18.20 -0.20 10.78
N ASN A 194 -17.62 -0.87 11.78
CA ASN A 194 -18.11 -2.13 12.36
C ASN A 194 -18.47 -3.20 11.32
N ILE A 195 -17.59 -3.39 10.34
CA ILE A 195 -17.78 -4.26 9.19
C ILE A 195 -17.36 -5.72 9.47
N TRP A 196 -16.90 -6.03 10.68
CA TRP A 196 -16.37 -7.34 11.08
C TRP A 196 -17.35 -8.52 10.94
N SER A 197 -18.62 -8.32 11.29
CA SER A 197 -19.62 -9.39 11.41
C SER A 197 -19.85 -10.20 10.10
N PRO A 198 -19.92 -9.58 8.90
CA PRO A 198 -20.01 -10.32 7.63
C PRO A 198 -18.69 -10.87 7.08
N LEU A 199 -17.52 -10.33 7.47
CA LEU A 199 -16.23 -10.71 6.88
C LEU A 199 -15.43 -11.72 7.70
N GLY A 200 -15.92 -12.12 8.89
CA GLY A 200 -15.26 -13.07 9.77
C GLY A 200 -14.75 -14.29 9.01
N ASP A 201 -15.60 -14.96 8.25
CA ASP A 201 -15.30 -16.23 7.54
C ASP A 201 -14.36 -16.10 6.33
N ILE A 202 -13.99 -14.87 5.95
CA ILE A 202 -13.10 -14.57 4.81
C ILE A 202 -11.64 -14.50 5.25
N PHE A 203 -11.40 -14.22 6.53
CA PHE A 203 -10.07 -14.26 7.15
C PHE A 203 -9.89 -15.62 7.82
N ASP A 204 -8.93 -16.40 7.34
CA ASP A 204 -8.64 -17.75 7.79
C ASP A 204 -8.31 -17.79 9.30
N SER A 205 -8.48 -18.96 9.92
CA SER A 205 -8.14 -19.29 11.31
C SER A 205 -6.75 -18.77 11.72
N ALA A 206 -5.77 -18.90 10.82
CA ALA A 206 -4.41 -18.41 11.02
C ALA A 206 -4.33 -16.88 11.13
N THR A 207 -5.12 -16.15 10.34
CA THR A 207 -5.19 -14.67 10.38
C THR A 207 -5.86 -14.20 11.66
N ARG A 208 -6.91 -14.88 12.13
CA ARG A 208 -7.59 -14.56 13.41
C ARG A 208 -6.70 -14.81 14.63
N SER A 209 -5.93 -15.89 14.61
CA SER A 209 -4.99 -16.28 15.67
C SER A 209 -3.75 -15.37 15.75
N TYR A 210 -3.28 -14.86 14.61
CA TYR A 210 -2.11 -13.98 14.54
C TYR A 210 -2.32 -12.60 15.18
N TYR A 211 -3.56 -12.12 15.25
CA TYR A 211 -3.89 -10.75 15.69
C TYR A 211 -4.43 -10.62 17.12
N ASP A 212 -4.61 -11.73 17.85
CA ASP A 212 -5.10 -11.72 19.24
C ASP A 212 -6.26 -10.72 19.47
N ILE A 213 -7.26 -10.78 18.57
CA ILE A 213 -8.26 -9.71 18.35
C ILE A 213 -9.25 -9.63 19.51
N ALA A 214 -8.89 -8.86 20.53
CA ALA A 214 -9.86 -8.19 21.38
C ALA A 214 -10.53 -7.07 20.57
N LEU A 215 -11.81 -7.30 20.28
CA LEU A 215 -12.85 -6.36 19.87
C LEU A 215 -12.62 -4.87 20.24
N TYR A 216 -13.04 -4.00 19.30
CA TYR A 216 -13.25 -2.54 19.42
C TYR A 216 -11.98 -1.66 19.35
N ALA A 217 -11.68 -1.11 18.17
CA ALA A 217 -11.11 0.23 18.13
C ALA A 217 -12.26 1.23 18.38
N PRO A 218 -12.23 2.02 19.46
CA PRO A 218 -13.26 3.03 19.70
C PRO A 218 -13.19 4.12 18.62
N LEU A 219 -14.35 4.65 18.24
CA LEU A 219 -14.45 5.87 17.44
C LEU A 219 -13.67 7.01 18.13
N PRO A 220 -13.17 8.00 17.39
CA PRO A 220 -12.94 9.31 17.98
C PRO A 220 -14.21 9.72 18.75
N ASP A 221 -14.06 10.15 20.01
CA ASP A 221 -15.15 10.38 20.97
C ASP A 221 -16.27 11.34 20.46
N ASP A 222 -16.06 12.02 19.33
CA ASP A 222 -16.90 13.06 18.76
C ASP A 222 -17.84 12.62 17.61
N VAL A 223 -17.79 11.36 17.15
CA VAL A 223 -18.62 10.87 16.03
C VAL A 223 -19.71 9.89 16.49
N ALA A 224 -20.94 10.38 16.65
CA ALA A 224 -22.10 9.53 16.91
C ALA A 224 -22.57 8.80 15.63
N GLU A 225 -23.21 7.64 15.78
CA GLU A 225 -23.74 6.86 14.65
C GLU A 225 -24.88 7.62 13.95
N PRO A 226 -24.75 7.98 12.66
CA PRO A 226 -25.65 8.94 12.03
C PRO A 226 -27.05 8.37 11.79
N GLN A 227 -28.07 9.04 12.31
CA GLN A 227 -29.46 8.59 12.15
C GLN A 227 -30.25 9.44 11.16
N THR A 228 -29.92 10.72 11.06
CA THR A 228 -30.59 11.73 10.25
C THR A 228 -29.66 12.31 9.18
N ALA A 229 -30.23 12.99 8.18
CA ALA A 229 -29.43 13.73 7.20
C ALA A 229 -28.52 14.80 7.85
N ALA A 230 -28.97 15.42 8.95
CA ALA A 230 -28.16 16.37 9.71
C ALA A 230 -26.93 15.69 10.35
N ASP A 231 -27.08 14.47 10.86
CA ASP A 231 -25.94 13.71 11.42
C ASP A 231 -24.92 13.34 10.34
N PHE A 232 -25.39 12.85 9.18
CA PHE A 232 -24.51 12.56 8.04
C PHE A 232 -23.76 13.80 7.58
N LYS A 233 -24.44 14.96 7.50
CA LYS A 233 -23.80 16.23 7.14
C LYS A 233 -22.73 16.62 8.15
N LYS A 234 -23.02 16.51 9.45
CA LYS A 234 -22.06 16.80 10.52
C LYS A 234 -20.83 15.88 10.41
N ASN A 235 -21.03 14.58 10.17
CA ASN A 235 -19.94 13.63 9.99
C ASN A 235 -19.09 13.96 8.76
N LEU A 236 -19.72 14.34 7.64
CA LEU A 236 -19.01 14.80 6.44
C LEU A 236 -18.20 16.07 6.72
N GLN A 237 -18.75 17.05 7.42
CA GLN A 237 -18.03 18.27 7.80
C GLN A 237 -16.83 17.96 8.71
N ASN A 238 -16.98 17.03 9.65
CA ASN A 238 -15.88 16.56 10.49
C ASN A 238 -14.81 15.82 9.66
N ALA A 239 -15.21 14.98 8.70
CA ALA A 239 -14.28 14.30 7.79
C ALA A 239 -13.55 15.28 6.87
N VAL A 240 -14.25 16.29 6.36
CA VAL A 240 -13.67 17.38 5.56
C VAL A 240 -12.60 18.12 6.36
N LYS A 241 -12.88 18.46 7.62
CA LYS A 241 -11.92 19.12 8.51
C LYS A 241 -10.70 18.25 8.83
N ARG A 242 -10.92 16.97 9.17
CA ARG A 242 -9.83 16.02 9.48
C ARG A 242 -8.95 15.75 8.26
N GLY A 243 -9.56 15.57 7.10
CA GLY A 243 -8.88 15.36 5.83
C GLY A 243 -8.22 16.60 5.24
N GLY A 244 -8.45 17.79 5.78
CA GLY A 244 -7.96 19.05 5.20
C GLY A 244 -8.59 19.36 3.83
N LEU A 245 -9.87 19.04 3.66
CA LEU A 245 -10.63 19.19 2.41
C LEU A 245 -11.51 20.44 2.36
N GLU A 246 -11.40 21.35 3.33
CA GLU A 246 -12.25 22.55 3.47
C GLU A 246 -12.19 23.45 2.23
N ARG A 247 -11.05 23.42 1.53
CA ARG A 247 -10.85 24.13 0.28
C ARG A 247 -11.79 23.66 -0.84
N PHE A 248 -12.15 22.38 -0.85
CA PHE A 248 -13.02 21.77 -1.85
C PHE A 248 -14.49 21.81 -1.43
N PHE A 249 -14.72 21.75 -0.11
CA PHE A 249 -16.04 21.68 0.49
C PHE A 249 -16.17 22.74 1.60
N PRO A 250 -16.39 24.01 1.26
CA PRO A 250 -16.62 25.05 2.25
C PRO A 250 -17.89 24.76 3.09
N SER A 251 -18.01 25.40 4.26
CA SER A 251 -19.06 25.08 5.24
C SER A 251 -20.49 25.27 4.73
N ASP A 252 -20.67 26.15 3.74
CA ASP A 252 -21.93 26.45 3.05
C ASP A 252 -22.11 25.69 1.73
N ASP A 253 -21.21 24.76 1.38
CA ASP A 253 -21.29 23.99 0.14
C ASP A 253 -22.59 23.16 0.09
N PRO A 254 -23.50 23.43 -0.88
CA PRO A 254 -24.73 22.66 -1.02
C PRO A 254 -24.46 21.18 -1.34
N TYR A 255 -23.28 20.84 -1.86
CA TYR A 255 -22.89 19.47 -2.18
C TYR A 255 -22.90 18.56 -0.95
N LEU A 256 -22.36 19.00 0.19
CA LEU A 256 -22.35 18.19 1.41
C LEU A 256 -23.76 17.89 1.92
N GLN A 257 -24.70 18.84 1.75
CA GLN A 257 -26.12 18.61 2.06
C GLN A 257 -26.72 17.57 1.11
N GLN A 258 -26.48 17.68 -0.19
CA GLN A 258 -27.01 16.72 -1.17
C GLN A 258 -26.50 15.30 -0.93
N VAL A 259 -25.22 15.14 -0.61
CA VAL A 259 -24.64 13.83 -0.25
C VAL A 259 -25.27 13.31 1.04
N ALA A 260 -25.45 14.15 2.06
CA ALA A 260 -26.07 13.75 3.32
C ALA A 260 -27.54 13.34 3.18
N ASP A 261 -28.31 14.05 2.34
CA ASP A 261 -29.70 13.71 2.04
C ASP A 261 -29.79 12.36 1.30
N LYS A 262 -28.90 12.13 0.32
CA LYS A 262 -28.83 10.86 -0.42
C LYS A 262 -28.37 9.71 0.48
N ALA A 263 -27.40 9.94 1.37
CA ALA A 263 -26.99 8.98 2.39
C ALA A 263 -28.18 8.60 3.29
N PHE A 264 -28.94 9.57 3.79
CA PHE A 264 -30.14 9.30 4.58
C PHE A 264 -31.20 8.50 3.81
N GLN A 265 -31.40 8.77 2.51
CA GLN A 265 -32.29 7.95 1.66
C GLN A 265 -31.77 6.51 1.52
N LEU A 266 -30.48 6.32 1.27
CA LEU A 266 -29.85 5.00 1.12
C LEU A 266 -29.92 4.15 2.40
N LYS A 267 -29.81 4.78 3.58
CA LYS A 267 -30.01 4.11 4.87
C LYS A 267 -31.41 3.51 5.01
N ASN A 268 -32.41 4.16 4.43
CA ASN A 268 -33.81 3.74 4.51
C ASN A 268 -34.29 2.95 3.28
N ASP A 269 -33.43 2.72 2.29
CA ASP A 269 -33.76 1.94 1.09
C ASP A 269 -33.60 0.44 1.37
N PRO A 270 -34.69 -0.36 1.35
CA PRO A 270 -34.61 -1.80 1.57
C PRO A 270 -33.82 -2.55 0.49
N LYS A 271 -33.58 -1.94 -0.69
CA LYS A 271 -32.78 -2.53 -1.77
C LYS A 271 -31.28 -2.25 -1.62
N ASN A 272 -30.89 -1.32 -0.76
CA ASN A 272 -29.48 -1.03 -0.52
C ASN A 272 -28.89 -2.11 0.41
N LEU A 273 -27.90 -2.86 -0.08
CA LEU A 273 -27.24 -3.90 0.72
C LEU A 273 -26.30 -3.32 1.78
N LEU A 274 -25.77 -2.12 1.51
CA LEU A 274 -24.92 -1.34 2.41
C LEU A 274 -25.77 -0.41 3.28
N ASN A 275 -26.59 -0.98 4.17
CA ASN A 275 -27.67 -0.27 4.86
C ASN A 275 -27.41 0.06 6.34
N SER A 276 -26.28 -0.37 6.92
CA SER A 276 -25.95 0.10 8.27
C SER A 276 -25.62 1.60 8.24
N PRO A 277 -25.97 2.38 9.29
CA PRO A 277 -25.63 3.80 9.36
C PRO A 277 -24.16 4.08 9.05
N ARG A 278 -23.27 3.20 9.55
CA ARG A 278 -21.83 3.25 9.32
C ARG A 278 -21.46 2.99 7.86
N GLN A 279 -21.99 1.94 7.24
CA GLN A 279 -21.70 1.65 5.82
C GLN A 279 -22.14 2.81 4.92
N VAL A 280 -23.30 3.39 5.21
CA VAL A 280 -23.84 4.56 4.50
C VAL A 280 -22.98 5.81 4.73
N ASP A 281 -22.44 6.00 5.94
CA ASP A 281 -21.48 7.06 6.24
C ASP A 281 -20.18 6.89 5.44
N GLY A 282 -19.74 5.63 5.26
CA GLY A 282 -18.63 5.27 4.37
C GLY A 282 -18.90 5.64 2.91
N LEU A 283 -20.10 5.33 2.40
CA LEU A 283 -20.53 5.75 1.06
C LEU A 283 -20.52 7.28 0.90
N ALA A 284 -21.00 8.00 1.93
CA ALA A 284 -21.00 9.46 1.94
C ALA A 284 -19.56 10.03 1.89
N LYS A 285 -18.62 9.45 2.65
CA LYS A 285 -17.21 9.85 2.62
C LYS A 285 -16.53 9.55 1.28
N LEU A 286 -16.84 8.41 0.65
CA LEU A 286 -16.36 8.12 -0.71
C LEU A 286 -16.80 9.19 -1.72
N ALA A 287 -18.01 9.77 -1.54
CA ALA A 287 -18.51 10.82 -2.42
C ALA A 287 -17.67 12.12 -2.35
N LEU A 288 -16.78 12.28 -1.37
CA LEU A 288 -15.83 13.40 -1.34
C LEU A 288 -14.72 13.28 -2.39
N TYR A 289 -14.60 12.15 -3.09
CA TYR A 289 -13.61 11.95 -4.15
C TYR A 289 -14.27 11.69 -5.51
N GLN A 290 -13.61 12.14 -6.59
CA GLN A 290 -13.98 11.86 -7.97
C GLN A 290 -13.26 10.58 -8.44
N PRO A 291 -14.00 9.47 -8.65
CA PRO A 291 -13.38 8.23 -9.08
C PRO A 291 -12.96 8.28 -10.55
N ILE A 292 -11.76 7.81 -10.83
CA ILE A 292 -11.23 7.49 -12.16
C ILE A 292 -10.89 6.01 -12.19
N LEU A 293 -11.56 5.26 -13.05
CA LEU A 293 -11.31 3.85 -13.31
C LEU A 293 -10.24 3.77 -14.40
N TYR A 294 -9.06 3.24 -14.07
CA TYR A 294 -7.93 3.08 -14.98
C TYR A 294 -7.67 1.58 -15.17
N CYS A 295 -8.24 1.02 -16.22
CA CYS A 295 -8.41 -0.42 -16.39
C CYS A 295 -7.41 -1.01 -17.38
N ASP A 296 -6.94 -2.22 -17.10
CA ASP A 296 -6.07 -2.97 -18.00
C ASP A 296 -6.84 -3.50 -19.21
N ASP A 297 -6.31 -3.25 -20.39
CA ASP A 297 -6.81 -3.74 -21.67
C ASP A 297 -5.68 -4.36 -22.50
N SER A 298 -4.59 -4.79 -21.87
CA SER A 298 -3.50 -5.51 -22.51
C SER A 298 -3.93 -6.89 -23.03
N TRP A 299 -3.09 -7.50 -23.87
CA TRP A 299 -3.33 -8.81 -24.46
C TRP A 299 -3.72 -9.89 -23.45
N SER A 300 -3.04 -9.93 -22.29
CA SER A 300 -3.24 -10.95 -21.24
C SER A 300 -4.63 -10.93 -20.63
N MET A 301 -5.34 -9.80 -20.72
CA MET A 301 -6.74 -9.69 -20.27
C MET A 301 -7.71 -10.50 -21.15
N TRP A 302 -7.32 -10.82 -22.38
CA TRP A 302 -8.18 -11.46 -23.39
C TRP A 302 -7.90 -12.95 -23.60
N VAL A 303 -6.84 -13.50 -23.01
CA VAL A 303 -6.41 -14.88 -23.29
C VAL A 303 -7.33 -15.90 -22.61
N GLU A 304 -7.94 -16.76 -23.42
CA GLU A 304 -8.66 -18.00 -23.06
C GLU A 304 -8.03 -19.17 -23.87
N GLU A 305 -8.14 -20.41 -23.36
CA GLU A 305 -7.60 -21.63 -24.02
C GLU A 305 -8.20 -21.88 -25.43
N ASP A 306 -9.38 -21.32 -25.75
CA ASP A 306 -10.12 -21.59 -26.99
C ASP A 306 -10.13 -20.45 -28.03
N GLN A 307 -9.46 -19.34 -27.74
CA GLN A 307 -9.30 -18.15 -28.60
C GLN A 307 -10.60 -17.49 -29.10
N LYS A 308 -11.79 -17.81 -28.55
CA LYS A 308 -13.08 -17.29 -29.03
C LYS A 308 -13.87 -16.54 -27.95
N GLY A 309 -13.39 -15.36 -27.55
CA GLY A 309 -14.20 -14.50 -26.67
C GLY A 309 -13.44 -13.43 -25.92
N LYS A 310 -14.14 -12.82 -24.97
CA LYS A 310 -13.54 -12.00 -23.91
C LYS A 310 -13.02 -12.95 -22.83
N GLY A 311 -11.72 -12.88 -22.56
CA GLY A 311 -11.07 -13.70 -21.55
C GLY A 311 -11.71 -13.58 -20.16
N GLU A 312 -11.61 -14.62 -19.34
CA GLU A 312 -12.14 -14.64 -17.97
C GLU A 312 -11.65 -13.45 -17.12
N ARG A 313 -10.38 -13.03 -17.27
CA ARG A 313 -9.84 -11.82 -16.62
C ARG A 313 -10.58 -10.57 -17.03
N TRP A 314 -10.80 -10.37 -18.33
CA TRP A 314 -11.58 -9.23 -18.82
C TRP A 314 -13.02 -9.25 -18.28
N LYS A 315 -13.71 -10.41 -18.34
CA LYS A 315 -15.09 -10.54 -17.80
C LYS A 315 -15.15 -10.19 -16.31
N ALA A 316 -14.20 -10.70 -15.52
CA ALA A 316 -14.12 -10.38 -14.10
C ALA A 316 -13.85 -8.88 -13.88
N GLN A 317 -12.98 -8.27 -14.68
CA GLN A 317 -12.73 -6.82 -14.62
C GLN A 317 -14.01 -6.02 -14.91
N VAL A 318 -14.79 -6.39 -15.93
CA VAL A 318 -16.07 -5.71 -16.24
C VAL A 318 -17.01 -5.72 -15.03
N GLU A 319 -17.19 -6.89 -14.39
CA GLU A 319 -18.09 -7.01 -13.24
C GLU A 319 -17.57 -6.25 -12.01
N LEU A 320 -16.27 -6.33 -11.73
CA LEU A 320 -15.64 -5.59 -10.64
C LEU A 320 -15.78 -4.08 -10.85
N VAL A 321 -15.43 -3.57 -12.02
CA VAL A 321 -15.47 -2.14 -12.36
C VAL A 321 -16.92 -1.62 -12.33
N LYS A 322 -17.89 -2.41 -12.82
CA LYS A 322 -19.32 -2.10 -12.71
C LYS A 322 -19.74 -1.96 -11.24
N ARG A 323 -19.34 -2.87 -10.36
CA ARG A 323 -19.68 -2.83 -8.92
C ARG A 323 -18.99 -1.68 -8.19
N ILE A 324 -17.71 -1.47 -8.45
CA ILE A 324 -16.93 -0.34 -7.93
C ILE A 324 -17.60 0.99 -8.32
N SER A 325 -18.00 1.14 -9.59
CA SER A 325 -18.71 2.35 -10.02
C SER A 325 -20.03 2.53 -9.28
N ASN A 326 -20.83 1.47 -9.12
CA ASN A 326 -22.09 1.51 -8.37
C ASN A 326 -21.92 1.87 -6.88
N ILE A 327 -20.79 1.52 -6.26
CA ILE A 327 -20.49 1.86 -4.86
C ILE A 327 -19.99 3.30 -4.75
N THR A 328 -18.96 3.65 -5.52
CA THR A 328 -18.35 5.00 -5.50
C THR A 328 -19.32 6.09 -5.93
N THR A 329 -20.32 5.78 -6.76
CA THR A 329 -21.33 6.74 -7.21
C THR A 329 -22.65 6.67 -6.45
N ARG A 330 -22.75 5.88 -5.38
CA ARG A 330 -24.06 5.63 -4.73
C ARG A 330 -24.58 6.85 -3.97
N ALA A 331 -23.70 7.52 -3.23
CA ALA A 331 -24.05 8.67 -2.39
C ALA A 331 -23.81 10.04 -3.08
N VAL A 332 -23.29 10.08 -4.31
CA VAL A 332 -23.16 11.34 -5.07
C VAL A 332 -24.51 11.81 -5.62
N PRO A 333 -24.75 13.13 -5.71
CA PRO A 333 -25.93 13.69 -6.37
C PRO A 333 -26.05 13.25 -7.83
N ASP A 334 -27.26 13.31 -8.37
CA ASP A 334 -27.55 12.83 -9.73
C ASP A 334 -26.75 13.61 -10.79
N ASN A 335 -26.37 12.93 -11.87
CA ASN A 335 -25.43 13.41 -12.89
C ASN A 335 -23.96 13.51 -12.44
N ARG A 336 -23.55 12.72 -11.43
CA ARG A 336 -22.14 12.51 -11.09
C ARG A 336 -21.77 11.02 -11.13
N GLY A 337 -20.77 10.68 -11.93
CA GLY A 337 -20.34 9.31 -12.23
C GLY A 337 -18.83 9.15 -12.24
N CYS A 338 -18.34 8.00 -12.70
CA CYS A 338 -16.90 7.74 -12.81
C CYS A 338 -16.34 8.23 -14.15
N HIS A 339 -15.05 8.58 -14.17
CA HIS A 339 -14.30 8.59 -15.42
C HIS A 339 -13.77 7.18 -15.69
N LEU A 340 -13.73 6.77 -16.95
CA LEU A 340 -13.19 5.48 -17.39
C LEU A 340 -12.05 5.73 -18.37
N ARG A 341 -10.90 5.10 -18.12
CA ARG A 341 -9.71 5.12 -18.94
C ARG A 341 -9.14 3.70 -19.02
N PHE A 342 -8.39 3.43 -20.08
CA PHE A 342 -7.73 2.15 -20.29
C PHE A 342 -6.22 2.34 -20.37
N ILE A 343 -5.44 1.35 -20.00
CA ILE A 343 -3.97 1.48 -19.95
C ILE A 343 -3.40 1.61 -21.36
N ASN A 344 -3.87 0.84 -22.32
CA ASN A 344 -3.25 0.72 -23.62
C ASN A 344 -3.98 1.54 -24.70
N LYS A 345 -5.26 1.29 -24.96
CA LYS A 345 -5.97 1.99 -26.05
C LYS A 345 -6.29 3.43 -25.71
N ASP A 346 -6.02 4.31 -26.67
CA ASP A 346 -6.60 5.64 -26.72
C ASP A 346 -8.13 5.54 -26.88
N THR A 347 -8.88 6.12 -25.95
CA THR A 347 -10.34 6.11 -25.96
C THR A 347 -10.93 7.52 -26.06
N PRO A 348 -12.18 7.66 -26.54
CA PRO A 348 -12.95 8.89 -26.37
C PRO A 348 -13.05 9.31 -24.89
N LYS A 349 -13.52 10.54 -24.67
CA LYS A 349 -13.78 11.06 -23.32
C LYS A 349 -14.95 10.34 -22.67
N TYR A 350 -14.63 9.34 -21.85
CA TYR A 350 -15.58 8.57 -21.05
C TYR A 350 -15.64 9.14 -19.64
N ASP A 351 -16.35 10.25 -19.51
CA ASP A 351 -16.43 10.99 -18.26
C ASP A 351 -17.84 10.92 -17.68
N ASN A 352 -17.92 10.90 -16.34
CA ASN A 352 -19.18 11.03 -15.63
C ASN A 352 -20.20 9.89 -15.89
N LEU A 353 -19.69 8.68 -16.07
CA LEU A 353 -20.47 7.51 -16.44
C LEU A 353 -21.11 6.83 -15.23
N ASN A 354 -22.32 6.32 -15.41
CA ASN A 354 -22.93 5.38 -14.47
C ASN A 354 -22.49 3.93 -14.75
N LYS A 355 -22.84 3.02 -13.84
CA LYS A 355 -22.46 1.59 -13.90
C LYS A 355 -22.90 0.88 -15.19
N ASP A 356 -24.07 1.22 -15.71
CA ASP A 356 -24.65 0.55 -16.87
C ASP A 356 -23.96 1.03 -18.16
N GLN A 357 -23.66 2.32 -18.25
CA GLN A 357 -22.83 2.88 -19.33
C GLN A 357 -21.41 2.30 -19.33
N ILE A 358 -20.79 2.18 -18.16
CA ILE A 358 -19.46 1.56 -18.01
C ILE A 358 -19.49 0.11 -18.47
N ALA A 359 -20.47 -0.67 -18.00
CA ALA A 359 -20.62 -2.06 -18.41
C ALA A 359 -20.87 -2.18 -19.92
N ASP A 360 -21.69 -1.33 -20.52
CA ASP A 360 -21.95 -1.33 -21.96
C ASP A 360 -20.68 -1.02 -22.77
N ILE A 361 -19.92 0.01 -22.39
CA ILE A 361 -18.65 0.37 -23.01
C ILE A 361 -17.66 -0.79 -22.91
N MET A 362 -17.46 -1.35 -21.72
CA MET A 362 -16.52 -2.45 -21.52
C MET A 362 -16.98 -3.75 -22.20
N ASN A 363 -18.27 -4.01 -22.32
CA ASN A 363 -18.82 -5.17 -23.03
C ASN A 363 -18.76 -5.03 -24.56
N LYS A 364 -18.74 -3.81 -25.08
CA LYS A 364 -18.51 -3.54 -26.51
C LYS A 364 -17.05 -3.26 -26.86
N PHE A 365 -16.18 -3.16 -25.84
CA PHE A 365 -14.76 -2.85 -26.04
C PHE A 365 -14.11 -3.90 -26.95
N PRO A 366 -13.41 -3.48 -28.01
CA PRO A 366 -12.76 -4.39 -28.95
C PRO A 366 -11.51 -5.02 -28.34
N ARG A 367 -11.23 -6.28 -28.69
CA ARG A 367 -9.99 -6.97 -28.32
C ARG A 367 -8.77 -6.09 -28.59
N ASN A 368 -7.81 -6.17 -27.69
CA ASN A 368 -6.56 -5.45 -27.80
C ASN A 368 -5.40 -6.38 -27.49
N ASP A 369 -4.37 -6.34 -28.31
CA ASP A 369 -3.19 -7.20 -28.18
C ASP A 369 -1.96 -6.37 -27.79
N GLY A 370 -2.19 -5.34 -26.96
CA GLY A 370 -1.20 -4.35 -26.56
C GLY A 370 -0.43 -4.70 -25.28
N TRP A 371 0.68 -3.97 -25.07
CA TRP A 371 1.53 -4.01 -23.86
C TRP A 371 0.89 -3.27 -22.67
N THR A 372 1.54 -3.25 -21.52
CA THR A 372 1.01 -2.67 -20.28
C THR A 372 1.88 -1.52 -19.76
N PRO A 373 2.04 -0.40 -20.48
CA PRO A 373 2.86 0.75 -20.04
C PRO A 373 2.11 1.62 -19.01
N ILE A 374 1.86 1.06 -17.83
CA ILE A 374 0.98 1.60 -16.77
C ILE A 374 1.28 3.08 -16.48
N GLY A 375 2.55 3.44 -16.27
CA GLY A 375 3.01 4.77 -15.92
C GLY A 375 3.00 5.77 -17.08
N THR A 376 3.54 5.39 -18.23
CA THR A 376 3.54 6.24 -19.43
C THR A 376 2.11 6.64 -19.79
N MET A 377 1.19 5.68 -19.71
CA MET A 377 -0.20 5.89 -20.08
C MET A 377 -1.03 6.46 -18.93
N LEU A 378 -0.62 6.30 -17.67
CA LEU A 378 -1.20 7.04 -16.54
C LEU A 378 -1.08 8.53 -16.82
N ARG A 379 0.10 8.99 -17.24
CA ARG A 379 0.29 10.38 -17.62
C ARG A 379 -0.61 10.78 -18.78
N LYS A 380 -0.56 10.04 -19.89
CA LYS A 380 -1.27 10.37 -21.13
C LYS A 380 -2.80 10.36 -20.99
N HIS A 381 -3.35 9.37 -20.28
CA HIS A 381 -4.80 9.12 -20.24
C HIS A 381 -5.49 9.70 -19.00
N VAL A 382 -4.74 9.91 -17.91
CA VAL A 382 -5.29 10.39 -16.64
C VAL A 382 -4.69 11.75 -16.26
N LEU A 383 -3.38 11.83 -16.05
CA LEU A 383 -2.80 13.05 -15.45
C LEU A 383 -2.93 14.27 -16.37
N ASP A 384 -2.44 14.18 -17.61
CA ASP A 384 -2.45 15.27 -18.58
C ASP A 384 -3.87 15.75 -18.97
N PRO A 385 -4.85 14.88 -19.25
CA PRO A 385 -6.16 15.34 -19.70
C PRO A 385 -7.17 15.64 -18.58
N LEU A 386 -6.99 15.09 -17.37
CA LEU A 386 -7.98 15.24 -16.28
C LEU A 386 -7.44 16.06 -15.10
N ILE A 387 -6.23 15.74 -14.61
CA ILE A 387 -5.76 16.24 -13.32
C ILE A 387 -4.94 17.52 -13.48
N TYR A 388 -3.88 17.52 -14.30
CA TYR A 388 -3.03 18.68 -14.48
C TYR A 388 -3.76 19.94 -14.94
N PRO A 389 -4.77 19.90 -15.83
CA PRO A 389 -5.51 21.10 -16.21
C PRO A 389 -6.19 21.77 -15.02
N GLU A 390 -6.80 20.98 -14.12
CA GLU A 390 -7.46 21.52 -12.93
C GLU A 390 -6.46 21.95 -11.85
N VAL A 391 -5.36 21.21 -11.67
CA VAL A 391 -4.30 21.56 -10.71
C VAL A 391 -3.63 22.86 -11.12
N ASN A 392 -3.20 22.97 -12.39
CA ASN A 392 -2.53 24.17 -12.92
C ASN A 392 -3.48 25.36 -13.00
N GLY A 393 -4.76 25.12 -13.30
CA GLY A 393 -5.81 26.14 -13.28
C GLY A 393 -6.27 26.53 -11.88
N ASN A 394 -5.82 25.81 -10.84
CA ASN A 394 -6.26 25.99 -9.46
C ASN A 394 -7.79 25.81 -9.30
N THR A 395 -8.40 24.96 -10.12
CA THR A 395 -9.85 24.76 -10.26
C THR A 395 -10.33 23.39 -9.78
N VAL A 396 -9.49 22.61 -9.09
CA VAL A 396 -9.88 21.30 -8.55
C VAL A 396 -11.12 21.44 -7.67
N LYS A 397 -12.24 20.84 -8.10
CA LYS A 397 -13.53 20.93 -7.38
C LYS A 397 -13.71 19.80 -6.37
N ARG A 398 -13.11 18.64 -6.65
CA ARG A 398 -13.21 17.44 -5.84
C ARG A 398 -11.89 16.68 -5.94
N PRO A 399 -11.28 16.25 -4.83
CA PRO A 399 -10.11 15.38 -4.84
C PRO A 399 -10.29 14.16 -5.74
N TRP A 400 -9.20 13.64 -6.30
CA TRP A 400 -9.19 12.56 -7.27
C TRP A 400 -8.87 11.22 -6.60
N LEU A 401 -9.62 10.17 -6.96
CA LEU A 401 -9.33 8.80 -6.58
C LEU A 401 -9.14 7.95 -7.84
N VAL A 402 -7.88 7.64 -8.16
CA VAL A 402 -7.48 6.85 -9.32
C VAL A 402 -7.44 5.37 -8.92
N LEU A 403 -8.40 4.61 -9.43
CA LEU A 403 -8.59 3.18 -9.17
C LEU A 403 -8.02 2.38 -10.35
N ILE A 404 -6.88 1.76 -10.13
CA ILE A 404 -6.08 1.07 -11.13
C ILE A 404 -6.33 -0.43 -10.99
N THR A 405 -6.71 -1.08 -12.08
CA THR A 405 -6.79 -2.55 -12.15
C THR A 405 -5.77 -3.03 -13.17
N THR A 406 -4.95 -4.02 -12.80
CA THR A 406 -3.98 -4.66 -13.71
C THR A 406 -3.80 -6.13 -13.36
N ASP A 407 -3.44 -6.96 -14.34
CA ASP A 407 -3.11 -8.36 -14.10
C ASP A 407 -1.61 -8.61 -13.83
N GLY A 408 -0.77 -7.57 -13.85
CA GLY A 408 0.65 -7.76 -13.57
C GLY A 408 1.49 -6.48 -13.43
N TYR A 409 2.58 -6.42 -14.19
CA TYR A 409 3.66 -5.43 -14.07
C TYR A 409 3.81 -4.60 -15.36
N PRO A 410 4.46 -3.41 -15.28
CA PRO A 410 4.64 -2.55 -16.44
C PRO A 410 5.54 -3.13 -17.52
N THR A 411 5.14 -2.95 -18.78
CA THR A 411 5.92 -3.32 -19.97
C THR A 411 5.88 -2.19 -21.00
N LYS A 412 6.98 -2.00 -21.75
CA LYS A 412 7.15 -0.91 -22.73
C LYS A 412 6.97 0.51 -22.18
N GLU A 413 7.40 0.76 -20.96
CA GLU A 413 7.48 2.11 -20.41
C GLU A 413 8.45 2.97 -21.21
N SER A 414 8.00 4.16 -21.62
CA SER A 414 8.85 5.15 -22.28
C SER A 414 9.60 5.96 -21.23
N ALA A 415 10.75 6.53 -21.61
CA ALA A 415 11.47 7.45 -20.74
C ALA A 415 10.64 8.71 -20.42
N MET A 416 10.81 9.23 -19.20
CA MET A 416 10.21 10.51 -18.79
C MET A 416 10.55 11.61 -19.81
N GLU A 417 9.61 12.53 -20.03
CA GLU A 417 9.86 13.67 -20.90
C GLU A 417 11.08 14.47 -20.41
N GLY A 418 12.03 14.72 -21.32
CA GLY A 418 13.30 15.39 -21.00
C GLY A 418 14.36 14.49 -20.36
N ALA A 419 14.06 13.23 -20.04
CA ALA A 419 15.06 12.25 -19.63
C ALA A 419 15.60 11.50 -20.87
N PRO A 420 16.90 11.16 -20.89
CA PRO A 420 17.43 10.29 -21.94
C PRO A 420 16.81 8.90 -21.83
N ALA A 421 16.51 8.28 -22.97
CA ALA A 421 16.04 6.90 -23.00
C ALA A 421 17.13 5.97 -22.45
N ALA A 422 16.77 5.15 -21.45
CA ALA A 422 17.67 4.09 -21.00
C ALA A 422 17.64 2.93 -22.02
N PRO A 423 18.70 2.10 -22.07
CA PRO A 423 18.63 0.83 -22.76
C PRO A 423 17.42 0.03 -22.27
N ARG A 424 16.71 -0.60 -23.20
CA ARG A 424 15.52 -1.37 -22.88
C ARG A 424 15.86 -2.55 -21.97
N ASP A 425 15.10 -2.71 -20.90
CA ASP A 425 15.15 -3.91 -20.06
C ASP A 425 14.47 -5.11 -20.77
N GLU A 426 14.43 -6.25 -20.09
CA GLU A 426 13.76 -7.47 -20.57
C GLU A 426 12.25 -7.29 -20.88
N ASN A 427 11.62 -6.31 -20.23
CA ASN A 427 10.20 -5.95 -20.40
C ASN A 427 10.03 -4.82 -21.44
N GLN A 428 11.10 -4.53 -22.19
CA GLN A 428 11.18 -3.48 -23.20
C GLN A 428 10.95 -2.06 -22.64
N ASN A 429 11.15 -1.86 -21.33
CA ASN A 429 11.04 -0.57 -20.68
C ASN A 429 12.31 0.25 -20.91
N GLU A 430 12.14 1.49 -21.35
CA GLU A 430 13.16 2.54 -21.32
C GLU A 430 13.20 3.25 -19.95
N ASP A 431 12.17 3.06 -19.12
CA ASP A 431 12.14 3.52 -17.73
C ASP A 431 11.31 2.55 -16.84
N PRO A 432 11.95 1.54 -16.22
CA PRO A 432 11.26 0.57 -15.37
C PRO A 432 10.58 1.19 -14.13
N ASP A 433 10.98 2.41 -13.72
CA ASP A 433 10.41 3.12 -12.57
C ASP A 433 9.32 4.13 -12.97
N ARG A 434 8.88 4.12 -14.23
CA ARG A 434 8.05 5.18 -14.81
C ARG A 434 6.77 5.43 -14.01
N PHE A 435 6.07 4.38 -13.58
CA PHE A 435 4.83 4.51 -12.81
C PHE A 435 5.02 5.26 -11.48
N ARG A 436 6.00 4.86 -10.66
CA ARG A 436 6.29 5.54 -9.38
C ARG A 436 6.76 6.98 -9.61
N LYS A 437 7.56 7.23 -10.66
CA LYS A 437 8.00 8.58 -11.04
C LYS A 437 6.82 9.50 -11.37
N GLU A 438 5.80 9.02 -12.06
CA GLU A 438 4.61 9.84 -12.35
C GLU A 438 3.81 10.18 -11.09
N ILE A 439 3.66 9.23 -10.14
CA ILE A 439 3.02 9.50 -8.85
C ILE A 439 3.81 10.55 -8.05
N ARG A 440 5.13 10.39 -7.94
CA ARG A 440 5.99 11.41 -7.27
C ARG A 440 5.93 12.76 -7.99
N ARG A 441 5.81 12.77 -9.32
CA ARG A 441 5.75 14.00 -10.11
C ARG A 441 4.46 14.76 -9.84
N ILE A 442 3.29 14.12 -9.93
CA ILE A 442 2.02 14.80 -9.63
C ILE A 442 2.00 15.32 -8.19
N GLY A 443 2.56 14.58 -7.23
CA GLY A 443 2.73 15.07 -5.85
C GLY A 443 3.49 16.40 -5.77
N LYS A 444 4.62 16.52 -6.48
CA LYS A 444 5.39 17.77 -6.56
C LYS A 444 4.65 18.89 -7.27
N GLU A 445 3.91 18.59 -8.33
CA GLU A 445 3.12 19.62 -9.04
C GLU A 445 1.93 20.11 -8.19
N LEU A 446 1.30 19.24 -7.40
CA LEU A 446 0.28 19.62 -6.42
C LEU A 446 0.86 20.59 -5.38
N GLU A 447 2.02 20.28 -4.80
CA GLU A 447 2.68 21.16 -3.83
C GLU A 447 3.02 22.53 -4.41
N LYS A 448 3.53 22.57 -5.64
CA LYS A 448 3.80 23.84 -6.35
C LYS A 448 2.53 24.67 -6.57
N ALA A 449 1.41 24.00 -6.82
CA ALA A 449 0.09 24.64 -6.96
C ALA A 449 -0.60 24.93 -5.61
N GLY A 450 0.06 24.66 -4.48
CA GLY A 450 -0.47 24.93 -3.14
C GLY A 450 -1.54 23.92 -2.70
N TYR A 451 -1.52 22.71 -3.25
CA TYR A 451 -2.32 21.57 -2.83
C TYR A 451 -1.49 20.59 -2.00
N ARG A 452 -2.16 19.85 -1.11
CA ARG A 452 -1.59 18.65 -0.50
C ARG A 452 -1.44 17.55 -1.55
N GLN A 453 -0.44 16.69 -1.40
CA GLN A 453 -0.24 15.57 -2.34
C GLN A 453 -1.43 14.62 -2.38
N ASP A 454 -2.14 14.46 -1.26
CA ASP A 454 -3.26 13.54 -1.13
C ASP A 454 -4.60 14.05 -1.71
N VAL A 455 -4.56 15.18 -2.40
CA VAL A 455 -5.63 15.60 -3.31
C VAL A 455 -5.78 14.64 -4.49
N VAL A 456 -4.71 13.90 -4.84
CA VAL A 456 -4.76 12.80 -5.79
C VAL A 456 -4.31 11.53 -5.08
N ARG A 457 -5.25 10.60 -4.90
CA ARG A 457 -5.00 9.29 -4.31
C ARG A 457 -5.09 8.21 -5.37
N PHE A 458 -4.27 7.19 -5.21
CA PHE A 458 -4.18 6.04 -6.09
C PHE A 458 -4.51 4.77 -5.29
N SER A 459 -5.24 3.87 -5.91
CA SER A 459 -5.43 2.50 -5.43
C SER A 459 -5.11 1.57 -6.57
N ILE A 460 -4.17 0.64 -6.40
CA ILE A 460 -3.85 -0.38 -7.38
C ILE A 460 -4.30 -1.75 -6.91
N SER A 461 -5.00 -2.46 -7.80
CA SER A 461 -5.59 -3.76 -7.55
C SER A 461 -5.19 -4.76 -8.60
N GLN A 462 -4.78 -5.95 -8.14
CA GLN A 462 -4.44 -7.05 -9.03
C GLN A 462 -5.68 -7.86 -9.41
N ILE A 463 -5.74 -8.31 -10.66
CA ILE A 463 -6.70 -9.28 -11.17
C ILE A 463 -5.99 -10.46 -11.85
N GLY A 464 -6.66 -11.60 -11.97
CA GLY A 464 -6.15 -12.78 -12.64
C GLY A 464 -5.61 -13.81 -11.66
N LYS A 465 -5.96 -15.09 -11.90
CA LYS A 465 -5.43 -16.23 -11.14
C LYS A 465 -3.91 -16.19 -11.09
N LYS A 466 -3.36 -16.47 -9.89
CA LYS A 466 -1.93 -16.60 -9.62
C LYS A 466 -1.27 -17.41 -10.75
N ILE A 467 -0.40 -16.76 -11.52
CA ILE A 467 0.37 -17.43 -12.57
C ILE A 467 1.27 -18.44 -11.84
N SER A 468 1.10 -19.73 -12.09
CA SER A 468 1.86 -20.77 -11.39
C SER A 468 3.32 -20.75 -11.85
N TYR A 469 4.27 -20.55 -10.93
CA TYR A 469 5.70 -20.88 -11.07
C TYR A 469 6.33 -20.55 -12.44
N THR A 470 6.31 -19.28 -12.84
CA THR A 470 7.06 -18.74 -13.99
C THR A 470 7.74 -17.42 -13.62
N ASP A 471 8.69 -16.97 -14.45
CA ASP A 471 9.41 -15.69 -14.30
C ASP A 471 8.47 -14.47 -14.12
N ASP A 472 7.21 -14.57 -14.57
CA ASP A 472 6.22 -13.52 -14.40
C ASP A 472 5.77 -13.31 -12.94
N GLU A 473 5.73 -14.36 -12.11
CA GLU A 473 5.32 -14.21 -10.70
C GLU A 473 6.34 -13.35 -9.92
N GLU A 474 7.64 -13.56 -10.17
CA GLU A 474 8.70 -12.75 -9.55
C GLU A 474 8.64 -11.30 -10.00
N LYS A 475 8.35 -11.05 -11.29
CA LYS A 475 8.23 -9.69 -11.85
C LYS A 475 7.02 -8.94 -11.29
N VAL A 476 5.86 -9.60 -11.22
CA VAL A 476 4.66 -9.04 -10.56
C VAL A 476 4.98 -8.69 -9.12
N LYS A 477 5.58 -9.62 -8.38
CA LYS A 477 5.95 -9.39 -6.98
C LYS A 477 6.95 -8.24 -6.84
N LEU A 478 7.99 -8.18 -7.68
CA LEU A 478 8.98 -7.11 -7.64
C LEU A 478 8.34 -5.74 -7.91
N PHE A 479 7.43 -5.66 -8.88
CA PHE A 479 6.70 -4.43 -9.16
C PHE A 479 5.84 -4.02 -7.96
N LEU A 480 4.97 -4.90 -7.47
CA LEU A 480 4.03 -4.59 -6.39
C LEU A 480 4.73 -4.34 -5.04
N ASP A 481 5.72 -5.16 -4.66
CA ASP A 481 6.57 -4.92 -3.46
C ASP A 481 7.38 -3.62 -3.63
N GLY A 482 7.72 -3.26 -4.87
CA GLY A 482 8.35 -1.99 -5.21
C GLY A 482 7.47 -0.77 -4.92
N LEU A 483 6.15 -0.89 -5.06
CA LEU A 483 5.21 0.17 -4.69
C LEU A 483 5.14 0.35 -3.17
N GLU A 484 5.10 -0.75 -2.43
CA GLU A 484 5.04 -0.74 -0.96
C GLU A 484 6.33 -0.27 -0.30
N SER A 485 7.47 -0.37 -0.98
CA SER A 485 8.78 -0.02 -0.40
C SER A 485 9.20 1.42 -0.69
N ASP A 486 8.41 2.20 -1.42
CA ASP A 486 8.71 3.56 -1.83
C ASP A 486 8.08 4.60 -0.88
N PRO A 487 8.85 5.20 0.05
CA PRO A 487 8.30 6.08 1.08
C PRO A 487 7.73 7.38 0.51
N ASP A 488 8.12 7.77 -0.71
CA ASP A 488 7.66 9.04 -1.29
C ASP A 488 6.27 8.93 -1.95
N ILE A 489 5.66 7.73 -1.97
CA ILE A 489 4.32 7.50 -2.53
C ILE A 489 3.36 6.78 -1.58
N GLN A 490 3.84 6.28 -0.42
CA GLN A 490 3.05 5.48 0.52
C GLN A 490 1.81 6.22 1.06
N ASP A 491 1.88 7.53 1.22
CA ASP A 491 0.75 8.33 1.74
C ASP A 491 -0.39 8.51 0.73
N VAL A 492 -0.10 8.27 -0.55
CA VAL A 492 -1.01 8.58 -1.68
C VAL A 492 -1.33 7.36 -2.54
N LEU A 493 -0.58 6.26 -2.44
CA LEU A 493 -0.80 5.02 -3.18
C LEU A 493 -1.12 3.87 -2.22
N TYR A 494 -2.34 3.36 -2.32
CA TYR A 494 -2.76 2.13 -1.68
C TYR A 494 -2.64 0.94 -2.65
N ARG A 495 -2.12 -0.19 -2.17
CA ARG A 495 -2.11 -1.47 -2.90
C ARG A 495 -3.04 -2.44 -2.17
N THR A 496 -3.96 -3.07 -2.89
CA THR A 496 -4.77 -4.14 -2.30
C THR A 496 -3.90 -5.37 -2.02
N ALA A 497 -4.06 -6.00 -0.85
CA ALA A 497 -3.42 -7.29 -0.56
C ALA A 497 -3.98 -8.40 -1.44
N GLU A 498 -5.28 -8.33 -1.72
CA GLU A 498 -6.03 -9.40 -2.32
C GLU A 498 -6.04 -9.32 -3.85
N ILE A 499 -6.11 -10.49 -4.48
CA ILE A 499 -6.40 -10.63 -5.90
C ILE A 499 -7.93 -10.49 -6.07
N MET A 500 -8.36 -9.45 -6.79
CA MET A 500 -9.74 -8.97 -6.73
C MET A 500 -10.76 -9.93 -7.36
N ASP A 501 -10.43 -10.59 -8.47
CA ASP A 501 -11.32 -11.59 -9.10
C ASP A 501 -11.41 -12.87 -8.28
N ALA A 502 -10.34 -13.27 -7.61
CA ALA A 502 -10.39 -14.39 -6.67
C ALA A 502 -11.31 -14.10 -5.47
N LYS A 503 -11.25 -12.90 -4.90
CA LYS A 503 -12.20 -12.48 -3.84
C LYS A 503 -13.61 -12.30 -4.35
N TYR A 504 -13.77 -11.76 -5.56
CA TYR A 504 -15.08 -11.71 -6.20
C TYR A 504 -15.68 -13.11 -6.33
N ASP A 505 -14.93 -14.09 -6.84
CA ASP A 505 -15.40 -15.46 -6.99
C ASP A 505 -15.77 -16.10 -5.65
N ALA A 506 -15.02 -15.82 -4.59
CA ALA A 506 -15.30 -16.30 -3.24
C ALA A 506 -16.58 -15.68 -2.65
N LEU A 507 -16.93 -14.44 -3.02
CA LEU A 507 -18.01 -13.66 -2.40
C LEU A 507 -19.23 -13.46 -3.28
N LYS A 508 -19.20 -13.76 -4.57
CA LYS A 508 -20.30 -13.50 -5.52
C LYS A 508 -21.63 -14.18 -5.16
N GLN A 509 -21.60 -15.23 -4.33
CA GLN A 509 -22.82 -15.87 -3.81
C GLN A 509 -23.44 -15.12 -2.61
N ASN A 510 -22.68 -14.23 -1.97
CA ASN A 510 -23.13 -13.36 -0.90
C ASN A 510 -22.88 -11.89 -1.28
N GLU A 511 -23.81 -11.36 -2.08
CA GLU A 511 -23.79 -10.00 -2.60
C GLU A 511 -23.55 -8.93 -1.52
N LYS A 512 -24.12 -9.11 -0.33
CA LYS A 512 -23.90 -8.17 0.79
C LYS A 512 -22.44 -8.17 1.24
N ASN A 513 -21.85 -9.34 1.46
CA ASN A 513 -20.45 -9.45 1.87
C ASN A 513 -19.50 -8.91 0.79
N LEU A 514 -19.82 -9.14 -0.48
CA LEU A 514 -19.06 -8.60 -1.60
C LEU A 514 -19.10 -7.07 -1.64
N GLU A 515 -20.27 -6.44 -1.52
CA GLU A 515 -20.37 -4.97 -1.50
C GLU A 515 -19.64 -4.38 -0.30
N VAL A 516 -19.71 -5.06 0.84
CA VAL A 516 -19.01 -4.67 2.07
C VAL A 516 -17.50 -4.74 1.92
N PHE A 517 -16.98 -5.82 1.31
CA PHE A 517 -15.56 -5.95 0.97
C PHE A 517 -15.12 -4.82 0.04
N LEU A 518 -15.86 -4.58 -1.05
CA LEU A 518 -15.53 -3.53 -2.01
C LEU A 518 -15.58 -2.13 -1.37
N LEU A 519 -16.59 -1.84 -0.54
CA LEU A 519 -16.66 -0.58 0.20
C LEU A 519 -15.42 -0.37 1.08
N THR A 520 -15.01 -1.42 1.79
CA THR A 520 -13.81 -1.38 2.66
C THR A 520 -12.56 -1.09 1.83
N THR A 521 -12.34 -1.84 0.77
CA THR A 521 -11.21 -1.65 -0.15
C THR A 521 -11.15 -0.26 -0.75
N LEU A 522 -12.30 0.33 -1.09
CA LEU A 522 -12.40 1.68 -1.66
C LEU A 522 -12.17 2.79 -0.63
N LEU A 523 -12.47 2.53 0.64
CA LEU A 523 -12.25 3.47 1.74
C LEU A 523 -10.82 3.42 2.28
N SER A 524 -10.12 2.29 2.12
CA SER A 524 -8.72 2.13 2.49
C SER A 524 -7.87 3.34 2.05
N PRO A 525 -7.80 3.74 0.76
CA PRO A 525 -6.98 4.87 0.33
C PRO A 525 -7.26 6.20 1.09
N LEU A 526 -8.38 6.33 1.81
CA LEU A 526 -8.91 7.56 2.40
C LEU A 526 -8.78 7.66 3.93
N GLN A 527 -7.83 6.95 4.57
CA GLN A 527 -7.67 6.96 6.03
C GLN A 527 -7.59 8.34 6.69
N SER A 528 -7.06 9.37 6.00
CA SER A 528 -7.02 10.74 6.52
C SER A 528 -8.41 11.34 6.79
N LEU A 529 -9.48 10.76 6.24
CA LEU A 529 -10.87 11.10 6.56
C LEU A 529 -11.43 10.33 7.76
N LEU A 530 -10.77 9.23 8.14
CA LEU A 530 -11.23 8.27 9.13
C LEU A 530 -10.53 8.48 10.48
N ASN A 531 -9.26 8.87 10.45
CA ASN A 531 -8.40 9.07 11.62
C ASN A 531 -8.44 10.49 12.19
#